data_AF-A0A1H2MT87-F1
#
_entry.id   AF-A0A1H2MT87-F1
#
_cell.length_a   1.000
_cell.length_b   1.000
_cell.length_c   1.000
_cell.angle_alpha   90.00
_cell.angle_beta   90.00
_cell.angle_gamma   90.00
#
_symmetry.space_group_name_H-M   'P 1'
#
loop_
_entity.id
_entity.type
_entity.pdbx_description
1 polymer ?
#
loop_
_entity_poly.entity_id
_entity_poly.type
_entity_poly.pdbx_seq_one_letter_code
_entity_poly.pdbx_strand_id
1 'polypeptide(L)' 'MTIVSIDADIKAKWPEGHSSYSPGSPEELAIIAIDLLVKELGTEAAQSFIEQIFEKFPTHEPLAPTLQE' A
#
# COMPACT_ATOMS: atom_id res chain seq x y z
N MET A 1 -20.36 3.49 0.14
CA MET A 1 -18.88 3.46 0.16
C MET A 1 -18.48 2.26 0.98
N THR A 2 -17.94 1.22 0.36
CA THR A 2 -17.53 0.00 1.06
C THR A 2 -16.26 0.33 1.83
N ILE A 3 -16.39 0.47 3.16
CA ILE A 3 -15.25 0.68 4.05
C ILE A 3 -14.61 -0.69 4.21
N VAL A 4 -13.53 -0.95 3.48
CA VAL A 4 -12.74 -2.17 3.64
C VAL A 4 -12.06 -2.10 4.99
N SER A 5 -12.45 -2.96 5.92
CA SER A 5 -11.73 -3.16 7.17
C SER A 5 -10.58 -4.13 6.93
N ILE A 6 -9.39 -3.76 7.41
CA ILE A 6 -8.20 -4.61 7.34
C ILE A 6 -7.92 -5.15 8.74
N ASP A 7 -7.68 -6.45 8.84
CA ASP A 7 -7.12 -7.10 10.01
C ASP A 7 -5.83 -7.77 9.57
N ALA A 8 -4.70 -7.16 9.92
CA ALA A 8 -3.37 -7.64 9.56
C ALA A 8 -2.41 -7.45 10.73
N ASP A 9 -1.52 -8.42 10.95
CA ASP A 9 -0.45 -8.34 11.93
C ASP A 9 0.89 -8.38 11.19
N ILE A 10 1.60 -7.25 11.20
CA ILE A 10 2.85 -7.06 10.47
C ILE A 10 3.99 -7.03 11.48
N LYS A 11 4.85 -8.05 11.45
CA LYS A 11 6.05 -8.14 12.29
C LYS A 11 7.30 -7.94 11.47
N ALA A 12 7.92 -6.76 11.57
CA ALA A 12 9.20 -6.47 10.94
C ALA A 12 10.33 -6.73 11.94
N LYS A 13 11.39 -7.40 11.48
CA LYS A 13 12.59 -7.67 12.28
C LYS A 13 13.75 -6.92 11.67
N TRP A 14 14.31 -6.00 12.45
CA TRP A 14 15.45 -5.18 12.08
C TRP A 14 16.64 -5.49 12.98
N PRO A 15 17.88 -5.19 12.57
CA PRO A 15 19.05 -5.33 13.43
C PRO A 15 18.92 -4.54 14.75
N GLU A 16 18.25 -3.38 14.73
CA GLU A 16 18.06 -2.54 15.92
C GLU A 16 16.89 -2.98 16.84
N GLY A 17 16.03 -3.90 16.38
CA GLY A 17 14.85 -4.31 17.14
C GLY A 17 13.72 -4.89 16.29
N HIS A 18 12.61 -5.25 16.93
CA HIS A 18 11.41 -5.71 16.23
C HIS A 18 10.32 -4.64 16.29
N SER A 19 9.64 -4.43 15.16
CA SER A 19 8.47 -3.57 15.07
C SER A 19 7.24 -4.43 14.79
N SER A 20 6.13 -4.11 15.44
CA SER A 20 4.85 -4.79 15.22
C SER A 20 3.79 -3.74 14.94
N TYR A 21 3.06 -3.94 13.84
CA TYR A 21 2.04 -3.02 13.37
C TYR A 21 0.74 -3.78 13.12
N SER A 22 -0.38 -3.15 13.44
CA SER A 22 -1.72 -3.71 13.23
C SER A 22 -2.61 -2.65 12.56
N PRO A 23 -2.54 -2.49 11.22
CA PRO A 23 -3.37 -1.51 10.52
C PRO A 23 -4.83 -1.95 10.50
N GLY A 24 -5.73 -1.00 10.77
CA GLY A 24 -7.19 -1.17 10.68
C GLY A 24 -7.77 -0.70 9.35
N SER A 25 -7.02 0.07 8.57
CA SER A 25 -7.44 0.59 7.26
C SER A 25 -6.42 0.35 6.14
N PRO A 26 -6.85 0.42 4.87
CA PRO A 26 -5.95 0.38 3.71
C PRO A 26 -4.88 1.48 3.74
N GLU A 27 -5.22 2.67 4.21
CA GLU A 27 -4.28 3.80 4.32
C GLU A 27 -3.18 3.52 5.34
N GLU A 28 -3.53 3.00 6.52
CA GLU A 28 -2.55 2.62 7.53
C GLU A 28 -1.62 1.51 7.03
N LEU A 29 -2.19 0.50 6.35
CA LEU A 29 -1.41 -0.57 5.72
C LEU A 29 -0.42 -0.01 4.68
N ALA A 30 -0.86 0.92 3.84
CA ALA A 30 -0.02 1.53 2.82
C ALA A 30 1.14 2.33 3.44
N ILE A 31 0.88 3.11 4.49
CA ILE A 31 1.92 3.86 5.21
C ILE A 31 2.97 2.90 5.78
N ILE A 32 2.55 1.82 6.44
CA ILE A 32 3.46 0.81 6.99
C ILE A 32 4.27 0.15 5.86
N ALA A 33 3.62 -0.25 4.77
CA ALA A 33 4.29 -0.89 3.65
C ALA A 33 5.35 0.02 3.01
N ILE A 34 5.05 1.30 2.83
CA ILE A 34 5.99 2.29 2.28
C ILE A 34 7.15 2.52 3.25
N ASP A 35 6.88 2.65 4.56
CA ASP A 35 7.94 2.79 5.58
C ASP A 35 8.92 1.61 5.54
N LEU A 36 8.41 0.37 5.43
CA LEU A 36 9.25 -0.82 5.31
C LEU A 36 10.06 -0.82 4.01
N LEU A 37 9.45 -0.41 2.88
CA LEU A 37 10.15 -0.30 1.60
C LEU A 37 11.29 0.72 1.65
N VAL A 38 11.06 1.89 2.25
CA VAL A 38 12.08 2.93 2.38
C VAL A 38 13.21 2.48 3.30
N LYS A 39 12.90 1.77 4.39
CA LYS A 39 13.92 1.23 5.30
C LYS A 39 14.78 0.14 4.66
N GLU A 40 14.20 -0.73 3.84
CA GLU A 40 14.91 -1.85 3.22
C GLU A 40 15.67 -1.43 1.95
N LEU A 41 15.03 -0.64 1.07
CA LEU A 41 15.55 -0.33 -0.27
C LEU A 41 16.12 1.09 -0.39
N GLY A 42 15.79 1.97 0.54
CA GLY A 42 16.06 3.41 0.43
C GLY A 42 14.97 4.15 -0.37
N THR A 43 14.92 5.48 -0.19
CA THR A 43 13.84 6.33 -0.71
C THR A 43 13.66 6.26 -2.23
N GLU A 44 14.75 6.33 -3.01
CA GLU A 44 14.67 6.36 -4.47
C GLU A 44 14.19 5.01 -5.05
N ALA A 45 14.68 3.90 -4.50
CA ALA A 45 14.27 2.57 -4.92
C ALA A 45 12.80 2.27 -4.53
N ALA A 46 12.38 2.71 -3.34
CA ALA A 46 10.99 2.61 -2.92
C ALA A 46 10.06 3.40 -3.84
N GLN A 47 10.44 4.61 -4.24
CA GLN A 47 9.68 5.42 -5.20
C GLN A 47 9.53 4.71 -6.55
N SER A 48 10.64 4.23 -7.14
CA SER A 48 10.60 3.51 -8.42
C SER A 48 9.77 2.21 -8.35
N PHE A 49 9.79 1.52 -7.20
CA PHE A 49 8.96 0.34 -6.98
C PHE A 49 7.46 0.69 -6.97
N ILE A 50 7.08 1.78 -6.31
CA ILE A 50 5.70 2.26 -6.26
C ILE A 50 5.22 2.68 -7.66
N GLU A 51 6.06 3.37 -8.43
CA GLU A 51 5.75 3.75 -9.82
C GLU A 51 5.45 2.51 -10.70
N GLN A 52 6.26 1.44 -10.59
CA GLN A 52 6.03 0.17 -11.28
C GLN A 52 4.70 -0.50 -10.91
N ILE A 53 4.24 -0.33 -9.66
CA ILE A 53 2.93 -0.85 -9.24
C ILE A 53 1.82 -0.10 -9.96
N PHE A 54 1.90 1.23 -10.07
CA PHE A 54 0.89 2.02 -10.75
C PHE A 54 0.79 1.69 -12.25
N GLU A 55 1.89 1.31 -12.90
CA GLU A 55 1.86 0.81 -14.28
C GLU A 55 1.04 -0.49 -14.43
N LYS A 56 1.01 -1.34 -13.37
CA LYS A 56 0.23 -2.60 -13.35
C LYS A 56 -1.25 -2.40 -13.06
N PHE A 57 -1.63 -1.24 -12.52
CA PHE A 57 -3.02 -0.84 -12.36
C PHE A 57 -3.34 0.25 -13.40
N PRO A 58 -3.39 -0.08 -14.71
CA PRO A 58 -3.86 0.87 -15.69
C PRO A 58 -5.25 1.29 -15.23
N THR A 59 -5.35 2.58 -14.94
CA THR A 59 -6.50 3.32 -14.44
C THR A 59 -7.70 2.43 -14.19
N HIS A 60 -8.09 2.19 -12.94
CA HIS A 60 -9.46 1.79 -12.66
C HIS A 60 -10.34 2.86 -13.30
N GLU A 61 -10.74 2.62 -14.55
CA GLU A 61 -11.61 3.49 -15.30
C GLU A 61 -12.87 3.49 -14.43
N PRO A 62 -13.27 4.63 -13.86
CA PRO A 62 -14.55 4.71 -13.22
C PRO A 62 -15.51 4.37 -14.35
N LEU A 63 -16.17 3.21 -14.25
CA LEU A 63 -17.14 2.71 -15.22
C LEU A 63 -17.93 3.93 -15.70
N ALA A 64 -17.68 4.35 -16.94
CA ALA A 64 -18.42 5.45 -17.53
C ALA A 64 -19.90 5.09 -17.36
N PRO A 65 -20.77 6.00 -16.90
CA PRO A 65 -22.18 5.69 -16.81
C PRO A 65 -22.65 5.42 -18.24
N THR A 66 -22.80 4.15 -18.58
CA THR A 66 -23.55 3.70 -19.74
C THR A 66 -25.01 4.04 -19.45
N LEU A 67 -25.37 5.30 -19.62
CA LEU A 67 -26.75 5.70 -19.81
C LEU A 67 -27.12 5.29 -21.23
N GLN A 68 -27.54 4.04 -21.34
CA GLN A 68 -28.45 3.59 -22.39
C GLN A 68 -29.88 3.97 -21.98
N GLU A 69 -30.62 4.41 -23.00
CA GLU A 69 -32.07 4.70 -23.08
C GLU A 69 -32.58 6.08 -22.62
#